data_AF-A0A952UHN8-F1
#
_entry.id   AF-A0A952UHN8-F1
#
_cell.length_a   1.000
_cell.length_b   1.000
_cell.length_c   1.000
_cell.angle_alpha   90.00
_cell.angle_beta   90.00
_cell.angle_gamma   90.00
#
_symmetry.space_group_name_H-M   'P 1'
#
loop_
_entity.id
_entity.type
_entity.pdbx_description
1 polymer ?
#
loop_
_entity_poly.entity_id
_entity_poly.type
_entity_poly.pdbx_seq_one_letter_code
_entity_poly.pdbx_strand_id
1 'polypeptide(L)'
;MVSILVAAAVFAANQAGTTPPEDALANAQGELSAARQAYIDARKSRSGLKEAALHYGEVAVNSPALMPGEKYPLSLALFRQVLEMDPDNETAREWENTILTIYKSLGREPATYDLGSIR
;
A
#
# COMPACT_ATOMS: atom_id res chain seq x y z
N MET A 1 -5.66 6.92 -58.68
CA MET A 1 -5.71 5.53 -58.20
C MET A 1 -5.76 5.62 -56.68
N VAL A 2 -6.97 5.73 -56.12
CA VAL A 2 -7.76 4.65 -55.50
C VAL A 2 -7.15 4.21 -54.17
N SER A 3 -7.89 4.57 -53.12
CA SER A 3 -7.82 4.18 -51.72
C SER A 3 -7.65 2.69 -51.48
N ILE A 4 -6.98 2.32 -50.38
CA ILE A 4 -7.44 1.23 -49.51
C ILE A 4 -7.30 1.66 -48.04
N LEU A 5 -8.47 1.83 -47.41
CA LEU A 5 -8.74 1.73 -45.98
C LEU A 5 -8.63 0.26 -45.53
N VAL A 6 -7.97 -0.02 -44.40
CA VAL A 6 -8.27 -1.16 -43.49
C VAL A 6 -7.87 -0.71 -42.08
N ALA A 7 -8.81 -0.18 -41.28
CA ALA A 7 -9.69 -0.86 -40.33
C ALA A 7 -9.06 -1.04 -38.94
N ALA A 8 -9.60 -0.25 -37.99
CA ALA A 8 -9.42 -0.40 -36.56
C ALA A 8 -10.06 -1.71 -36.05
N ALA A 9 -9.39 -2.36 -35.11
CA ALA A 9 -10.04 -3.19 -34.10
C ALA A 9 -9.22 -3.12 -32.81
N VAL A 10 -9.47 -2.05 -32.05
CA VAL A 10 -9.17 -1.98 -30.62
C VAL A 10 -10.20 -2.87 -29.92
N PHE A 11 -9.75 -3.98 -29.34
CA PHE A 11 -10.47 -4.65 -28.26
C PHE A 11 -9.50 -4.96 -27.14
N ALA A 12 -9.28 -3.93 -26.31
CA ALA A 12 -8.84 -4.08 -24.94
C ALA A 12 -10.00 -4.68 -24.14
N ALA A 13 -10.04 -6.01 -24.01
CA ALA A 13 -11.04 -6.73 -23.23
C ALA A 13 -10.37 -7.88 -22.47
N ASN A 14 -9.86 -7.57 -21.27
CA ASN A 14 -9.86 -8.41 -20.05
C ASN A 14 -8.72 -7.97 -19.10
N GLN A 15 -8.97 -6.93 -18.31
CA GLN A 15 -8.20 -6.68 -17.07
C GLN A 15 -9.07 -7.09 -15.87
N ALA A 16 -9.63 -8.30 -15.93
CA ALA A 16 -10.38 -8.92 -14.85
C ALA A 16 -9.68 -10.23 -14.46
N GLY A 17 -8.95 -10.22 -13.35
CA GLY A 17 -8.62 -11.43 -12.60
C GLY A 17 -7.32 -12.17 -12.92
N THR A 18 -6.26 -11.51 -13.40
CA THR A 18 -4.93 -12.15 -13.38
C THR A 18 -4.45 -12.19 -11.93
N THR A 19 -4.62 -13.33 -11.27
CA THR A 19 -3.91 -13.65 -10.03
C THR A 19 -2.42 -13.34 -10.24
N PRO A 20 -1.75 -12.63 -9.31
CA PRO A 20 -0.31 -12.45 -9.38
C PRO A 20 0.36 -13.81 -9.61
N PRO A 21 1.47 -13.87 -10.39
CA PRO A 21 2.27 -15.09 -10.46
C PRO A 21 2.52 -15.61 -9.04
N GLU A 22 2.45 -16.93 -8.82
CA GLU A 22 2.57 -17.54 -7.48
C GLU A 22 3.82 -17.05 -6.74
N ASP A 23 4.94 -16.91 -7.47
CA ASP A 23 6.20 -16.36 -6.96
C ASP A 23 6.08 -14.90 -6.49
N ALA A 24 5.26 -14.08 -7.16
CA ALA A 24 5.04 -12.69 -6.78
C ALA A 24 4.27 -12.56 -5.46
N LEU A 25 3.30 -13.46 -5.21
CA LEU A 25 2.56 -13.48 -3.94
C LEU A 25 3.45 -13.95 -2.79
N ALA A 26 4.24 -15.00 -2.99
CA ALA A 26 5.19 -15.49 -1.99
C ALA A 26 6.24 -14.42 -1.62
N ASN A 27 6.79 -13.73 -2.63
CA ASN A 27 7.72 -12.63 -2.41
C ASN A 27 7.09 -11.47 -1.62
N ALA A 28 5.87 -11.07 -2.00
CA ALA A 28 5.13 -10.02 -1.29
C ALA A 28 4.82 -10.39 0.17
N GLN A 29 4.51 -11.66 0.45
CA GLN A 29 4.32 -12.15 1.81
C GLN A 29 5.62 -12.10 2.61
N GLY A 30 6.74 -12.52 2.00
CA GLY A 30 8.06 -12.43 2.60
C GLY A 30 8.43 -11.00 2.98
N GLU A 31 8.32 -10.07 2.02
CA GLU A 31 8.60 -8.65 2.22
C GLU A 31 7.71 -8.03 3.31
N LEU A 32 6.40 -8.29 3.25
CA LEU A 32 5.45 -7.81 4.25
C LEU A 32 5.79 -8.33 5.66
N SER A 33 6.14 -9.62 5.77
CA SER A 33 6.52 -10.22 7.05
C SER A 33 7.81 -9.63 7.61
N ALA A 34 8.80 -9.37 6.76
CA ALA A 34 10.07 -8.76 7.14
C ALA A 34 9.89 -7.31 7.59
N ALA A 35 9.14 -6.51 6.83
CA ALA A 35 8.85 -5.12 7.18
C ALA A 35 8.04 -5.02 8.50
N ARG A 36 7.06 -5.92 8.70
CA ARG A 36 6.32 -6.03 9.96
C ARG A 36 7.24 -6.33 11.14
N GLN A 37 8.15 -7.29 10.98
CA GLN A 37 9.09 -7.66 12.04
C GLN A 37 10.06 -6.51 12.37
N ALA A 38 10.60 -5.84 11.35
CA ALA A 38 11.44 -4.67 11.53
C ALA A 38 10.72 -3.56 12.31
N TYR A 39 9.47 -3.29 11.99
CA TYR A 39 8.63 -2.35 12.74
C TYR A 39 8.43 -2.78 14.20
N ILE A 40 8.12 -4.05 14.45
CA ILE A 40 7.94 -4.58 15.82
C ILE A 40 9.22 -4.37 16.65
N ASP A 41 10.38 -4.67 16.09
CA ASP A 41 11.65 -4.57 16.82
C ASP A 41 12.10 -3.11 17.00
N ALA A 42 11.86 -2.25 16.00
CA ALA A 42 12.06 -0.81 16.12
C ALA A 42 11.11 -0.20 17.16
N ARG A 43 9.88 -0.70 17.30
CA ARG A 43 8.93 -0.23 18.33
C ARG A 43 9.37 -0.60 19.74
N LYS A 44 9.94 -1.80 19.93
CA LYS A 44 10.49 -2.25 21.22
C LYS A 44 11.70 -1.42 21.63
N SER A 45 12.61 -1.17 20.69
CA SER A 45 13.86 -0.46 20.96
C SER A 45 13.71 1.07 20.93
N ARG A 46 12.62 1.58 20.32
CA ARG A 46 12.41 2.99 19.93
C ARG A 46 13.45 3.53 18.94
N SER A 47 14.41 2.73 18.49
CA SER A 47 15.42 3.11 17.52
C SER A 47 14.93 2.83 16.11
N GLY A 48 15.02 3.82 15.22
CA GLY A 48 14.61 3.67 13.82
C GLY A 48 13.11 3.43 13.61
N LEU A 49 12.27 3.74 14.62
CA LEU A 49 10.82 3.49 14.56
C LEU A 49 10.17 4.23 13.39
N LYS A 50 10.61 5.45 13.10
CA LYS A 50 10.12 6.24 11.98
C LYS A 50 10.38 5.56 10.65
N GLU A 51 11.63 5.18 10.39
CA GLU A 51 12.06 4.55 9.16
C GLU A 51 11.37 3.20 8.97
N ALA A 52 11.27 2.40 10.05
CA ALA A 52 10.59 1.11 10.02
C ALA A 52 9.07 1.25 9.80
N ALA A 53 8.43 2.25 10.41
CA ALA A 53 7.01 2.52 10.19
C ALA A 53 6.73 2.98 8.76
N LEU A 54 7.56 3.88 8.22
CA LEU A 54 7.46 4.34 6.84
C LEU A 54 7.59 3.18 5.85
N HIS A 55 8.67 2.39 5.98
CA HIS A 55 8.91 1.23 5.13
C HIS A 55 7.78 0.20 5.22
N TYR A 56 7.30 -0.11 6.43
CA TYR A 56 6.19 -1.03 6.59
C TYR A 56 4.89 -0.51 5.96
N GLY A 57 4.62 0.79 6.06
CA GLY A 57 3.49 1.44 5.40
C GLY A 57 3.53 1.30 3.88
N GLU A 58 4.71 1.52 3.28
CA GLU A 58 4.97 1.40 1.84
C GLU A 58 4.82 -0.04 1.34
N VAL A 59 5.40 -1.01 2.07
CA VAL A 59 5.25 -2.43 1.72
C VAL A 59 3.79 -2.85 1.83
N ALA A 60 3.10 -2.46 2.91
CA ALA A 60 1.70 -2.83 3.12
C ALA A 60 0.78 -2.27 2.02
N VAL A 61 0.92 -1.00 1.61
CA VAL A 61 0.00 -0.37 0.64
C VAL A 61 0.15 -0.99 -0.76
N ASN A 62 1.36 -1.44 -1.09
CA ASN A 62 1.69 -2.07 -2.38
C ASN A 62 1.54 -3.59 -2.37
N SER A 63 1.41 -4.23 -1.20
CA SER A 63 1.40 -5.68 -1.10
C SER A 63 0.13 -6.29 -1.74
N PRO A 64 0.26 -7.22 -2.71
CA PRO A 64 -0.85 -8.04 -3.17
C PRO A 64 -1.28 -9.10 -2.13
N ALA A 65 -0.52 -9.30 -1.05
CA ALA A 65 -0.85 -10.25 0.00
C ALA A 65 -1.92 -9.75 0.98
N LEU A 66 -2.26 -8.46 0.94
CA LEU A 66 -3.27 -7.83 1.77
C LEU A 66 -4.49 -7.41 0.95
N MET A 67 -5.68 -7.63 1.48
CA MET A 67 -6.89 -7.10 0.85
C MET A 67 -6.94 -5.57 1.01
N PRO A 68 -7.61 -4.84 0.10
CA PRO A 68 -7.80 -3.39 0.22
C PRO A 68 -8.34 -2.93 1.59
N GLY A 69 -9.22 -3.71 2.21
CA GLY A 69 -9.77 -3.44 3.54
C GLY A 69 -8.77 -3.60 4.69
N GLU A 70 -7.61 -4.20 4.44
CA GLU A 70 -6.54 -4.42 5.42
C GLU A 70 -5.37 -3.48 5.18
N LYS A 71 -4.89 -3.39 3.92
CA LYS A 71 -3.70 -2.60 3.60
C LYS A 71 -3.89 -1.10 3.78
N TYR A 72 -5.01 -0.52 3.33
CA TYR A 72 -5.19 0.92 3.41
C TYR A 72 -5.32 1.44 4.85
N PRO A 73 -6.11 0.80 5.74
CA PRO A 73 -6.15 1.21 7.14
C PRO A 73 -4.80 1.06 7.85
N LEU A 74 -4.12 -0.07 7.64
CA LEU A 74 -2.80 -0.34 8.23
C LEU A 74 -1.77 0.71 7.78
N SER A 75 -1.63 0.90 6.47
CA SER A 75 -0.68 1.87 5.91
C SER A 75 -1.00 3.29 6.35
N LEU A 76 -2.28 3.69 6.36
CA LEU A 76 -2.69 5.01 6.83
C LEU A 76 -2.29 5.24 8.31
N ALA A 77 -2.49 4.25 9.17
CA ALA A 77 -2.09 4.35 10.57
C ALA A 77 -0.56 4.47 10.72
N LEU A 78 0.21 3.72 9.93
CA LEU A 78 1.68 3.80 9.91
C LEU A 78 2.18 5.16 9.42
N PHE A 79 1.64 5.70 8.32
CA PHE A 79 2.03 7.02 7.82
C PHE A 79 1.67 8.15 8.79
N ARG A 80 0.52 8.06 9.46
CA ARG A 80 0.16 9.01 10.52
C ARG A 80 1.13 8.95 11.69
N GLN A 81 1.54 7.76 12.11
CA GLN A 81 2.56 7.61 13.15
C GLN A 81 3.90 8.24 12.72
N VAL A 82 4.28 8.08 11.44
CA VAL A 82 5.47 8.75 10.88
C VAL A 82 5.32 10.27 10.97
N LEU A 83 4.18 10.83 10.56
CA LEU A 83 3.90 12.27 10.63
C LEU A 83 3.79 12.81 12.06
N GLU A 84 3.39 11.98 13.03
CA GLU A 84 3.44 12.34 14.46
C GLU A 84 4.88 12.49 14.96
N MET A 85 5.81 11.66 14.46
CA MET A 85 7.24 11.71 14.83
C MET A 85 8.04 12.72 13.99
N ASP A 86 7.65 12.90 12.73
CA ASP A 86 8.33 13.71 11.72
C ASP A 86 7.28 14.41 10.84
N PRO A 87 6.74 15.55 11.30
CA PRO A 87 5.67 16.25 10.60
C PRO A 87 6.05 16.73 9.21
N ASP A 88 7.34 16.86 8.89
CA ASP A 88 7.85 17.34 7.60
C ASP A 88 8.16 16.21 6.61
N ASN A 89 7.82 14.96 6.96
CA ASN A 89 8.03 13.81 6.09
C ASN A 89 7.11 13.86 4.84
N GLU A 90 7.66 14.33 3.72
CA GLU A 90 6.92 14.48 2.46
C GLU A 90 6.34 13.15 1.97
N THR A 91 7.14 12.07 2.01
CA THR A 91 6.72 10.74 1.57
C THR A 91 5.51 10.21 2.34
N ALA A 92 5.51 10.30 3.67
CA ALA A 92 4.37 9.89 4.49
C ALA A 92 3.12 10.72 4.19
N ARG A 93 3.28 12.04 3.94
CA ARG A 93 2.18 12.93 3.58
C ARG A 93 1.59 12.59 2.22
N GLU A 94 2.43 12.30 1.24
CA GLU A 94 1.99 11.89 -0.10
C GLU A 94 1.18 10.59 -0.05
N TRP A 95 1.66 9.60 0.70
CA TRP A 95 0.94 8.35 0.87
C TRP A 95 -0.36 8.49 1.66
N GLU A 96 -0.36 9.27 2.75
CA GLU A 96 -1.59 9.59 3.48
C GLU A 96 -2.63 10.21 2.52
N ASN A 97 -2.25 11.25 1.77
CA ASN A 97 -3.14 11.93 0.83
C ASN A 97 -3.66 10.99 -0.27
N THR A 98 -2.79 10.11 -0.76
CA THR A 98 -3.16 9.09 -1.76
C THR A 98 -4.23 8.15 -1.21
N ILE A 99 -4.02 7.60 -0.01
CA ILE A 99 -4.97 6.69 0.63
C ILE A 99 -6.29 7.40 0.95
N LEU A 100 -6.25 8.64 1.47
CA LEU A 100 -7.45 9.43 1.74
C LEU A 100 -8.24 9.74 0.47
N THR A 101 -7.56 9.99 -0.65
CA THR A 101 -8.22 10.19 -1.96
C THR A 101 -8.92 8.92 -2.43
N ILE A 102 -8.30 7.74 -2.22
CA ILE A 102 -8.94 6.43 -2.51
C ILE A 102 -10.23 6.29 -1.69
N TYR A 103 -10.18 6.49 -0.36
CA TYR A 103 -11.37 6.44 0.49
C TYR A 103 -12.47 7.40 0.06
N LYS A 104 -12.11 8.66 -0.23
CA LYS A 104 -13.04 9.67 -0.74
C LYS A 104 -13.71 9.22 -2.04
N SER A 105 -12.96 8.67 -2.99
CA SER A 105 -13.50 8.17 -4.26
C SER A 105 -14.43 6.96 -4.08
N LEU A 106 -14.23 6.17 -3.02
CA LEU A 106 -15.10 5.05 -2.65
C LEU A 106 -16.35 5.50 -1.88
N GLY A 107 -16.44 6.79 -1.50
CA GLY A 107 -17.52 7.32 -0.67
C GLY A 107 -17.54 6.70 0.73
N ARG A 108 -16.35 6.37 1.27
CA ARG A 108 -16.19 5.71 2.57
C ARG A 108 -15.20 6.47 3.44
N GLU A 109 -15.41 6.41 4.74
CA GLU A 109 -14.42 6.89 5.70
C GLU A 109 -13.29 5.87 5.89
N PRO A 110 -12.05 6.31 6.15
CA PRO A 110 -10.96 5.41 6.50
C PRO A 110 -11.27 4.63 7.78
N ALA A 111 -11.07 3.32 7.74
CA ALA A 111 -11.18 2.51 8.96
C ALA A 111 -10.02 2.83 9.90
N THR A 112 -10.29 2.82 11.21
CA THR A 112 -9.25 2.93 12.23
C THR A 112 -8.50 1.61 12.37
N TYR A 113 -7.17 1.66 12.36
CA TYR A 113 -6.32 0.49 12.61
C TYR A 113 -5.54 0.67 13.91
N ASP A 114 -5.66 -0.28 14.84
CA ASP A 114 -4.90 -0.27 16.09
C ASP A 114 -3.49 -0.83 15.87
N LEU A 115 -2.48 0.04 15.82
CA LEU A 115 -1.08 -0.38 15.71
C LEU A 115 -0.63 -1.23 16.91
N GLY A 116 -1.30 -1.14 18.06
CA GLY A 116 -1.07 -1.99 19.23
C GLY A 116 -1.36 -3.48 18.98
N SER A 117 -2.21 -3.79 18.00
CA SER A 117 -2.54 -5.16 17.58
C SER A 117 -1.40 -5.86 16.80
N ILE A 118 -0.42 -5.10 16.31
CA ILE A 118 0.76 -5.65 15.62
C ILE A 118 1.67 -6.32 16.67
N ARG A 119 1.75 -7.64 16.62
CA ARG A 119 2.53 -8.51 17.52
C ARG A 119 3.45 -9.46 16.76
#